data_AF-A0A1I1RWH2-F1
#
_entry.id   AF-A0A1I1RWH2-F1
#
_cell.length_a   1.000
_cell.length_b   1.000
_cell.length_c   1.000
_cell.angle_alpha   90.00
_cell.angle_beta   90.00
_cell.angle_gamma   90.00
#
_symmetry.space_group_name_H-M   'P 1'
#
loop_
_entity.id
_entity.type
_entity.pdbx_description
1 polymer ?
#
loop_
_entity_poly.entity_id
_entity_poly.type
_entity_poly.pdbx_seq_one_letter_code
_entity_poly.pdbx_strand_id
1 'polypeptide(L)'
;MTNLSRIILSGQTIDELEEYGMLETNYLTASQVKKTLSELNQITEQTLRDNFKPEVMNLKEVYCNPFDDSFFDYLLEYFNKVKDFYFDTAQQNKAVITYIIN
;
A
#
# COMPACT_ATOMS: atom_id res chain seq x y z
N MET A 1 3.73 16.18 -4.74
CA MET A 1 4.25 14.81 -4.89
C MET A 1 3.49 13.92 -3.92
N THR A 2 2.72 12.98 -4.45
CA THR A 2 1.93 12.00 -3.70
C THR A 2 2.86 10.87 -3.27
N ASN A 3 3.06 10.67 -1.96
CA ASN A 3 3.87 9.55 -1.49
C ASN A 3 2.97 8.36 -1.15
N LEU A 4 2.69 7.53 -2.15
CA LEU A 4 1.86 6.34 -2.03
C LEU A 4 2.46 5.26 -1.14
N SER A 5 3.76 5.31 -0.85
CA SER A 5 4.35 4.40 0.14
C SER A 5 3.63 4.50 1.48
N ARG A 6 3.03 5.66 1.81
CA ARG A 6 2.27 5.91 3.04
C ARG A 6 1.02 5.04 3.22
N ILE A 7 0.55 4.38 2.16
CA ILE A 7 -0.54 3.40 2.27
C ILE A 7 -0.09 2.20 3.11
N ILE A 8 1.17 1.81 2.99
CA ILE A 8 1.75 0.65 3.70
C ILE A 8 2.70 1.13 4.81
N LEU A 9 3.56 2.09 4.48
CA LEU A 9 4.59 2.70 5.31
C LEU A 9 4.22 4.17 5.59
N SER A 10 3.18 4.37 6.40
CA SER A 10 2.57 5.65 6.80
C SER A 10 3.56 6.77 7.17
N GLY A 11 4.77 6.40 7.62
CA GLY A 11 5.75 7.33 8.20
C GLY A 11 5.37 7.80 9.60
N GLN A 12 4.37 7.17 10.21
CA GLN A 12 3.99 7.34 11.62
C GLN A 12 3.91 5.95 12.23
N THR A 13 4.85 5.64 13.11
CA THR A 13 4.89 4.34 13.76
C THR A 13 4.25 4.40 15.14
N ILE A 14 3.55 3.33 15.52
CA ILE A 14 3.09 3.13 16.90
C ILE A 14 3.95 2.02 17.49
N ASP A 15 4.91 2.43 18.32
CA ASP A 15 5.73 1.65 19.24
C ASP A 15 6.83 0.69 18.74
N GLU A 16 7.80 0.57 19.64
CA GLU A 16 9.08 -0.16 19.70
C GLU A 16 8.92 -1.70 19.61
N LEU A 17 8.11 -2.20 18.68
CA LEU A 17 7.89 -3.64 18.48
C LEU A 17 9.04 -4.35 17.72
N GLU A 18 10.25 -3.80 17.80
CA GLU A 18 11.48 -4.46 17.29
C GLU A 18 11.71 -5.84 17.93
N GLU A 19 11.09 -6.11 19.08
CA GLU A 19 11.31 -7.31 19.88
C GLU A 19 10.74 -8.63 19.28
N TYR A 20 9.91 -8.56 18.22
CA TYR A 20 9.23 -9.75 17.66
C TYR A 20 9.52 -10.05 16.19
N GLY A 21 10.52 -9.39 15.57
CA GLY A 21 10.82 -9.59 14.15
C GLY A 21 9.71 -9.13 13.21
N MET A 22 8.81 -8.27 13.70
CA MET A 22 7.79 -7.59 12.91
C MET A 22 8.39 -6.34 12.27
N LEU A 23 8.00 -6.04 11.03
CA LEU A 23 8.27 -4.71 10.47
C LEU A 23 7.48 -3.65 11.25
N GLU A 24 7.98 -2.42 11.27
CA GLU A 24 7.40 -1.30 12.01
C GLU A 24 5.87 -1.22 11.84
N THR A 25 5.14 -1.13 12.95
CA THR A 25 3.68 -0.94 12.92
C THR A 25 3.38 0.51 12.55
N ASN A 26 2.64 0.69 11.47
CA ASN A 26 2.34 1.97 10.84
C ASN A 26 0.92 2.44 11.17
N TYR A 27 0.71 3.75 11.22
CA TYR A 27 -0.56 4.35 11.64
C TYR A 27 -0.98 5.55 10.81
N LEU A 28 -2.28 5.66 10.54
CA LEU A 28 -2.90 6.84 9.98
C LEU A 28 -4.12 7.22 10.80
N THR A 29 -4.19 8.49 11.21
CA THR A 29 -5.42 9.08 11.77
C THR A 29 -6.55 9.09 10.74
N ALA A 30 -7.81 9.20 11.19
CA ALA A 30 -8.97 9.24 10.30
C ALA A 30 -8.93 10.36 9.25
N SER A 31 -8.34 11.52 9.58
CA SER A 31 -8.16 12.62 8.62
C SER A 31 -7.11 12.28 7.54
N GLN A 32 -6.04 11.58 7.93
CA GLN A 32 -5.03 11.10 6.99
C GLN A 32 -5.56 9.98 6.10
N VAL A 33 -6.39 9.08 6.63
CA VAL A 33 -7.08 8.05 5.82
C VAL A 33 -7.90 8.69 4.69
N LYS A 34 -8.67 9.74 4.99
CA LYS A 34 -9.43 10.50 3.99
C LYS A 34 -8.53 11.15 2.93
N LYS A 35 -7.38 11.70 3.35
CA LYS A 35 -6.38 12.24 2.42
C LYS A 35 -5.78 11.14 1.52
N THR A 36 -5.39 10.01 2.11
CA THR A 36 -4.85 8.86 1.38
C THR A 36 -5.86 8.31 0.37
N LEU A 37 -7.14 8.22 0.73
CA LEU A 37 -8.20 7.84 -0.22
C LEU A 37 -8.28 8.81 -1.41
N SER A 38 -8.20 10.13 -1.16
CA SER A 38 -8.20 11.12 -2.24
C SER A 38 -7.02 10.94 -3.19
N GLU A 39 -5.86 10.54 -2.68
CA GLU A 39 -4.65 10.27 -3.45
C GLU A 39 -4.77 8.96 -4.24
N LEU A 40 -5.29 7.89 -3.62
CA LEU A 40 -5.58 6.61 -4.26
C LEU A 40 -6.56 6.75 -5.43
N ASN A 41 -7.58 7.60 -5.29
CA ASN A 41 -8.58 7.83 -6.33
C ASN A 41 -8.02 8.53 -7.59
N GLN A 42 -6.83 9.11 -7.54
CA GLN A 42 -6.18 9.73 -8.69
C GLN A 42 -5.42 8.71 -9.55
N ILE A 43 -5.18 7.50 -9.04
CA ILE A 43 -4.46 6.45 -9.75
C ILE A 43 -5.45 5.70 -10.64
N THR A 44 -5.08 5.52 -11.90
CA THR A 44 -5.85 4.74 -12.86
C THR A 44 -5.17 3.41 -13.14
N GLU A 45 -5.94 2.42 -13.62
CA GLU A 45 -5.38 1.15 -14.09
C GLU A 45 -4.33 1.36 -15.18
N GLN A 46 -4.57 2.28 -16.13
CA GLN A 46 -3.59 2.62 -17.17
C GLN A 46 -2.28 3.12 -16.55
N THR A 47 -2.37 4.00 -15.54
CA THR A 47 -1.18 4.48 -14.81
C THR A 47 -0.42 3.32 -14.16
N LEU A 48 -1.12 2.35 -13.57
CA LEU A 48 -0.47 1.16 -13.00
C LEU A 48 0.18 0.30 -14.09
N ARG A 49 -0.51 0.08 -15.21
CA ARG A 49 0.02 -0.72 -16.33
C ARG A 49 1.26 -0.10 -16.94
N ASP A 50 1.26 1.20 -17.15
CA ASP A 50 2.39 1.94 -17.71
C ASP A 50 3.64 1.85 -16.82
N ASN A 51 3.44 1.78 -15.50
CA ASN A 51 4.52 1.72 -14.50
C ASN A 51 4.89 0.29 -14.08
N PHE A 52 4.10 -0.73 -14.43
CA PHE A 52 4.45 -2.12 -14.17
C PHE A 52 5.61 -2.54 -15.09
N LYS A 53 6.71 -2.92 -14.46
CA LYS A 53 7.98 -3.31 -15.12
C LYS A 53 8.54 -4.54 -14.39
N PRO A 54 8.05 -5.76 -14.69
CA PRO A 54 8.41 -6.96 -13.94
C PRO A 54 9.92 -7.21 -13.94
N GLU A 55 10.61 -6.94 -15.06
CA GLU A 55 12.07 -7.03 -15.14
C GLU A 55 12.79 -6.09 -14.15
N VAL A 56 12.30 -4.85 -14.02
CA VAL A 56 12.87 -3.87 -13.09
C VAL A 56 12.57 -4.26 -11.63
N MET A 57 11.38 -4.81 -11.36
CA MET A 57 11.02 -5.31 -10.03
C MET A 57 11.89 -6.49 -9.61
N ASN A 58 12.12 -7.44 -10.53
CA ASN A 58 13.03 -8.56 -10.33
C ASN A 58 14.46 -8.10 -10.08
N LEU A 59 14.98 -7.19 -10.91
CA LEU A 59 16.32 -6.62 -10.75
C LEU A 59 16.51 -5.90 -9.42
N LYS A 60 15.44 -5.29 -8.89
CA LYS A 60 15.43 -4.63 -7.58
C LYS A 60 15.16 -5.58 -6.42
N GLU A 61 15.07 -6.88 -6.67
CA GLU A 61 14.83 -7.90 -5.66
C GLU A 61 13.56 -7.63 -4.82
N VAL A 62 12.50 -7.11 -5.47
CA VAL A 62 11.21 -6.91 -4.79
C VAL A 62 10.72 -8.24 -4.22
N TYR A 63 10.29 -8.24 -2.96
CA TYR A 63 9.82 -9.45 -2.29
C TYR A 63 8.66 -10.11 -3.06
N CYS A 64 8.63 -11.45 -3.10
CA CYS A 64 7.76 -12.32 -3.92
C CYS A 64 8.26 -12.65 -5.35
N ASN A 65 9.52 -12.31 -5.69
CA ASN A 65 10.13 -12.68 -6.98
C ASN A 65 10.07 -14.20 -7.30
N PRO A 66 9.96 -14.57 -8.60
CA PRO A 66 10.03 -13.70 -9.78
C PRO A 66 8.66 -13.16 -10.27
N PHE A 67 8.62 -11.90 -10.69
CA PHE A 67 7.49 -11.26 -11.39
C PHE A 67 7.56 -11.49 -12.91
N ASP A 68 6.40 -11.64 -13.54
CA ASP A 68 6.21 -11.60 -14.99
C ASP A 68 4.97 -10.75 -15.36
N ASP A 69 4.60 -10.66 -16.64
CA ASP A 69 3.45 -9.85 -17.07
C ASP A 69 2.11 -10.35 -16.48
N SER A 70 1.99 -11.64 -16.16
CA SER A 70 0.76 -12.22 -15.62
C SER A 70 0.45 -11.76 -14.19
N PHE A 71 1.45 -11.25 -13.45
CA PHE A 71 1.25 -10.69 -12.12
C PHE A 71 0.50 -9.35 -12.14
N PHE A 72 0.37 -8.69 -13.29
CA PHE A 72 -0.31 -7.40 -13.35
C PHE A 72 -1.75 -7.49 -12.82
N ASP A 73 -2.52 -8.48 -13.30
CA ASP A 73 -3.93 -8.63 -12.92
C ASP A 73 -4.07 -8.96 -11.43
N TYR A 74 -3.16 -9.78 -10.89
CA TYR A 74 -3.09 -10.07 -9.46
C TYR A 74 -2.82 -8.80 -8.64
N LEU A 75 -1.82 -8.01 -9.01
CA LEU A 75 -1.49 -6.77 -8.30
C LEU A 75 -2.62 -5.74 -8.41
N LEU A 76 -3.28 -5.66 -9.56
CA LEU A 76 -4.43 -4.77 -9.79
C LEU A 76 -5.62 -5.17 -8.91
N GLU A 77 -5.90 -6.46 -8.78
CA GLU A 77 -6.96 -6.97 -7.89
C GLU A 77 -6.73 -6.50 -6.44
N TYR A 78 -5.52 -6.68 -5.92
CA TYR A 78 -5.19 -6.27 -4.56
C TYR A 78 -5.11 -4.76 -4.38
N PHE A 79 -4.68 -4.02 -5.41
CA PHE A 79 -4.76 -2.56 -5.42
C PHE A 79 -6.22 -2.09 -5.24
N ASN A 80 -7.16 -2.71 -5.96
CA ASN A 80 -8.59 -2.38 -5.83
C ASN A 80 -9.12 -2.73 -4.44
N LYS A 81 -8.74 -3.88 -3.85
CA LYS A 81 -9.11 -4.23 -2.47
C LYS A 81 -8.62 -3.19 -1.46
N VAL A 82 -7.39 -2.69 -1.63
CA VAL A 82 -6.85 -1.62 -0.76
C VAL A 82 -7.66 -0.34 -0.94
N LYS A 83 -7.98 0.03 -2.18
CA LYS A 83 -8.80 1.22 -2.46
C LYS A 83 -10.18 1.13 -1.80
N ASP A 84 -10.85 -0.01 -1.90
CA ASP A 84 -12.15 -0.26 -1.27
C ASP A 84 -12.06 -0.21 0.27
N PHE A 85 -11.03 -0.83 0.84
CA PHE A 85 -10.76 -0.75 2.28
C PHE A 85 -10.61 0.70 2.76
N TYR A 86 -9.83 1.53 2.05
CA TYR A 86 -9.67 2.94 2.39
C TYR A 86 -10.96 3.74 2.19
N PHE A 87 -11.77 3.39 1.18
CA PHE A 87 -13.07 4.00 0.96
C PHE A 87 -13.99 3.78 2.16
N ASP A 88 -14.22 2.53 2.55
CA ASP A 88 -15.09 2.16 3.66
C ASP A 88 -14.60 2.73 4.99
N THR A 89 -13.30 2.68 5.23
CA THR A 89 -12.67 3.19 6.46
C THR A 89 -12.81 4.71 6.57
N ALA A 90 -12.66 5.43 5.46
CA ALA A 90 -12.84 6.89 5.41
C ALA A 90 -14.30 7.30 5.67
N GLN A 91 -15.27 6.56 5.12
CA GLN A 91 -16.70 6.80 5.37
C GLN A 91 -17.05 6.62 6.86
N GLN A 92 -16.43 5.63 7.50
CA GLN A 92 -16.65 5.34 8.93
C GLN A 92 -15.82 6.22 9.88
N ASN A 93 -15.01 7.15 9.35
CA ASN A 93 -14.14 8.04 10.12
C ASN A 93 -13.20 7.27 11.08
N LYS A 94 -12.66 6.14 10.63
CA LYS A 94 -11.75 5.28 11.39
C LYS A 94 -10.28 5.57 11.05
N ALA A 95 -9.40 5.28 12.01
CA ALA A 95 -7.96 5.23 11.79
C ALA A 95 -7.56 3.89 11.16
N VAL A 96 -6.36 3.82 10.57
CA VAL A 96 -5.76 2.60 10.02
C VAL A 96 -4.47 2.27 10.78
N ILE A 97 -4.30 1.00 11.10
CA ILE A 97 -3.04 0.42 11.57
C ILE A 97 -2.61 -0.61 10.52
N THR A 98 -1.35 -0.55 10.09
CA THR A 98 -0.75 -1.51 9.17
C THR A 98 0.43 -2.19 9.85
N TYR A 99 0.48 -3.52 9.77
CA TYR A 99 1.60 -4.32 10.26
C TYR A 99 1.90 -5.43 9.25
N ILE A 100 3.17 -5.81 9.14
CA ILE A 100 3.64 -6.91 8.29
C ILE A 100 4.36 -7.91 9.20
N ILE A 101 3.88 -9.15 9.16
CA ILE A 101 4.45 -10.28 9.90
C ILE A 101 5.09 -11.25 8.91
N ASN A 102 6.20 -11.87 9.32
CA ASN A 102 6.84 -12.98 8.60
C ASN A 102 6.15 -14.32 8.91
#